data_AF-A0A1V5VW23-F1
#
_entry.id   AF-A0A1V5VW23-F1
#
_cell.length_a   1.000
_cell.length_b   1.000
_cell.length_c   1.000
_cell.angle_alpha   90.00
_cell.angle_beta   90.00
_cell.angle_gamma   90.00
#
_symmetry.space_group_name_H-M   'P 1'
#
loop_
_entity.id
_entity.type
_entity.pdbx_description
1 polymer ?
#
loop_
_entity_poly.entity_id
_entity_poly.type
_entity_poly.pdbx_seq_one_letter_code
_entity_poly.pdbx_strand_id
1 'polypeptide(L)' 'MGRYEQLMDAVYQRRGWTRNGVPTVEKLRALGIDYPEVLAVVEKYL' A
#
# COMPACT_ATOMS: atom_id res chain seq x y z
N MET A 1 -13.79 0.47 16.91
CA MET A 1 -12.65 1.05 16.17
C MET A 1 -11.90 2.01 17.07
N GLY A 2 -10.61 1.77 17.26
CA GLY A 2 -9.76 2.64 18.05
C GLY A 2 -9.31 3.87 17.25
N ARG A 3 -8.96 4.96 17.95
CA ARG A 3 -8.36 6.16 17.33
C ARG A 3 -7.09 5.83 16.52
N TYR A 4 -6.37 4.80 16.92
CA TYR A 4 -5.18 4.33 16.22
C TYR A 4 -5.50 3.74 14.83
N GLU A 5 -6.56 2.94 14.71
CA GLU A 5 -6.97 2.33 13.44
C GLU A 5 -7.43 3.40 12.45
N GLN A 6 -8.20 4.38 12.91
CA GLN A 6 -8.64 5.50 12.08
C GLN A 6 -7.47 6.34 11.57
N LEU A 7 -6.44 6.54 12.39
CA LEU A 7 -5.20 7.21 11.97
C LEU A 7 -4.49 6.39 10.89
N MET A 8 -4.37 5.08 11.09
CA MET A 8 -3.73 4.18 10.12
C MET A 8 -4.45 4.20 8.77
N ASP A 9 -5.79 4.10 8.77
CA ASP A 9 -6.61 4.18 7.55
C ASP A 9 -6.38 5.49 6.80
N ALA A 10 -6.38 6.63 7.52
CA ALA A 10 -6.12 7.93 6.92
C ALA A 10 -4.69 8.03 6.33
N VAL A 11 -3.70 7.44 6.99
CA VAL A 11 -2.31 7.40 6.51
C VAL A 11 -2.17 6.52 5.28
N TYR A 12 -2.78 5.32 5.29
CA TYR A 12 -2.74 4.40 4.15
C TYR A 12 -3.39 5.02 2.93
N GLN A 13 -4.57 5.62 3.10
CA GLN A 13 -5.26 6.31 2.02
C GLN A 13 -4.40 7.45 1.43
N ARG A 14 -3.78 8.28 2.28
CA ARG A 14 -2.91 9.38 1.84
C ARG A 14 -1.67 8.89 1.08
N ARG A 15 -1.15 7.72 1.41
CA ARG A 15 0.04 7.14 0.78
C ARG A 15 -0.28 6.34 -0.49
N GLY A 16 -1.55 6.13 -0.83
CA GLY A 16 -1.98 5.24 -1.91
C GLY A 16 -1.76 3.78 -1.57
N TRP A 17 -1.96 3.42 -0.30
CA TRP A 17 -1.86 2.05 0.21
C TRP A 17 -3.27 1.48 0.43
N THR A 18 -3.40 0.16 0.36
CA THR A 18 -4.61 -0.57 0.72
C THR A 18 -4.84 -0.53 2.23
N ARG A 19 -6.06 -0.86 2.66
CA ARG A 19 -6.41 -0.97 4.10
C ARG A 19 -5.60 -2.05 4.84
N ASN A 20 -4.98 -2.96 4.10
CA ASN A 20 -4.09 -4.00 4.64
C ASN A 20 -2.64 -3.50 4.81
N GLY A 21 -2.37 -2.22 4.54
CA GLY A 21 -1.03 -1.64 4.67
C GLY A 21 -0.09 -1.97 3.49
N VAL A 22 -0.64 -2.35 2.34
CA VAL A 22 0.13 -2.73 1.15
C VAL A 22 0.08 -1.59 0.11
N PRO A 23 1.20 -1.10 -0.42
CA PRO A 23 1.19 -0.12 -1.50
C PRO A 23 0.47 -0.66 -2.74
N THR A 24 -0.32 0.20 -3.41
CA THR A 24 -0.90 -0.15 -4.71
C THR A 24 0.17 -0.24 -5.80
N VAL A 25 -0.11 -0.99 -6.88
CA VAL A 25 0.79 -1.07 -8.05
C VAL A 25 1.07 0.32 -8.64
N GLU A 26 0.06 1.19 -8.67
CA GLU A 26 0.19 2.59 -9.08
C GLU A 26 1.21 3.34 -8.22
N LYS A 27 1.20 3.11 -6.91
CA LYS A 27 2.17 3.70 -5.99
C LYS A 27 3.59 3.18 -6.24
N LEU A 28 3.75 1.89 -6.53
CA LEU A 28 5.06 1.30 -6.86
C LEU A 28 5.63 1.90 -8.15
N ARG A 29 4.81 2.05 -9.19
CA ARG A 29 5.19 2.71 -10.45
C ARG A 29 5.59 4.17 -10.24
N ALA A 30 4.81 4.92 -9.44
CA ALA A 30 5.13 6.31 -9.12
C ALA A 30 6.43 6.47 -8.33
N LEU A 31 6.86 5.43 -7.62
CA LEU A 31 8.12 5.40 -6.87
C LEU A 31 9.29 4.84 -7.71
N GLY A 32 9.04 4.31 -8.92
CA GLY A 32 10.07 3.68 -9.76
C GLY A 32 10.62 2.38 -9.18
N ILE A 33 9.81 1.67 -8.40
CA ILE A 33 10.17 0.40 -7.75
C ILE A 33 9.26 -0.76 -8.16
N ASP A 34 8.60 -0.63 -9.30
CA ASP A 34 7.71 -1.64 -9.89
C ASP A 34 8.46 -2.82 -10.54
N TYR A 35 9.57 -3.23 -9.92
CA TYR A 35 10.32 -4.39 -10.36
C TYR A 35 9.45 -5.66 -10.30
N PRO A 36 9.62 -6.62 -11.24
CA PRO A 36 8.81 -7.84 -11.30
C PRO A 36 8.77 -8.61 -9.97
N GLU A 37 9.89 -8.67 -9.24
CA GLU A 37 10.00 -9.31 -7.94
C GLU A 37 9.22 -8.59 -6.85
N VAL A 38 9.14 -7.26 -6.88
CA VAL A 38 8.38 -6.46 -5.92
C VAL A 38 6.89 -6.62 -6.19
N LEU A 39 6.48 -6.59 -7.45
CA LEU A 39 5.10 -6.84 -7.86
C LEU A 39 4.64 -8.24 -7.44
N ALA A 40 5.46 -9.27 -7.69
CA ALA A 40 5.14 -10.65 -7.30
C ALA A 40 4.98 -10.85 -5.78
N VAL A 41 5.65 -10.03 -4.96
CA VAL A 41 5.44 -10.03 -3.50
C VAL A 41 4.14 -9.32 -3.16
N VAL A 42 3.91 -8.13 -3.72
CA VAL A 42 2.75 -7.28 -3.40
C VAL A 42 1.43 -7.91 -3.86
N GLU A 43 1.40 -8.57 -5.02
CA GLU A 43 0.22 -9.28 -5.53
C GLU A 43 -0.31 -10.37 -4.60
N LYS A 44 0.54 -10.94 -3.73
CA LYS A 44 0.10 -11.96 -2.75
C LYS A 44 -0.72 -11.37 -1.60
N TYR A 45 -0.68 -10.05 -1.42
CA TYR A 45 -1.28 -9.35 -0.27
C TYR A 45 -2.31 -8.27 -0.68
N LEU A 46 -2.51 -8.06 -1.99
CA LEU A 46 -3.60 -7.26 -2.55
C LEU A 46 -4.92 -8.04 -2.48
#